data_AF-A0AA42VF70-F1
#
_entry.id   AF-A0AA42VF70-F1
#
_cell.length_a   1.000
_cell.length_b   1.000
_cell.length_c   1.000
_cell.angle_alpha   90.00
_cell.angle_beta   90.00
_cell.angle_gamma   90.00
#
_symmetry.space_group_name_H-M   'P 1'
#
loop_
_entity.id
_entity.type
_entity.pdbx_description
1 polymer ?
#
loop_
_entity_poly.entity_id
_entity_poly.type
_entity_poly.pdbx_seq_one_letter_code
_entity_poly.pdbx_strand_id
1 'polypeptide(L)'
;MKKQDAVKANGPKNNRHYIFSDDLLGSLQASIKGDNYDLASELRSLEEELLLTRYELQAYREILEKLPQEKQKITCLHKNASEKIYRLNGKIRAVSQLVMM
;
A
#
# COMPACT_ATOMS: atom_id res chain seq x y z
N MET A 1 2.82 -36.28 -3.53
CA MET A 1 2.74 -35.34 -4.66
C MET A 1 3.59 -34.11 -4.35
N LYS A 2 4.50 -33.72 -5.26
CA LYS A 2 5.48 -32.64 -5.07
C LYS A 2 4.77 -31.27 -5.14
N LYS A 3 4.84 -30.45 -4.09
CA LYS A 3 4.34 -29.05 -4.03
C LYS A 3 5.20 -28.06 -4.87
N GLN A 4 5.84 -28.52 -5.95
CA GLN A 4 6.90 -27.76 -6.63
C GLN A 4 6.41 -26.81 -7.74
N ASP A 5 5.12 -26.80 -8.08
CA ASP A 5 4.61 -26.01 -9.22
C ASP A 5 3.78 -24.77 -8.85
N ALA A 6 3.66 -24.44 -7.55
CA ALA A 6 2.81 -23.33 -7.12
C ALA A 6 3.39 -21.94 -7.45
N VAL A 7 4.72 -21.82 -7.55
CA VAL A 7 5.42 -20.57 -7.86
C VAL A 7 6.63 -20.85 -8.75
N LYS A 8 6.69 -20.22 -9.93
CA LYS A 8 7.82 -20.26 -10.85
C LYS A 8 8.58 -18.93 -10.79
N ALA A 9 9.87 -19.00 -10.52
CA ALA A 9 10.74 -17.85 -10.69
C ALA A 9 11.09 -17.67 -12.18
N ASN A 10 10.91 -16.46 -12.69
CA ASN A 10 11.28 -16.06 -14.04
C ASN A 10 12.29 -14.91 -13.99
N GLY A 11 13.25 -14.90 -14.92
CA GLY A 11 14.28 -13.86 -15.02
C GLY A 11 15.56 -14.09 -14.20
N PRO A 12 16.60 -13.27 -14.45
CA PRO A 12 17.92 -13.40 -13.82
C PRO A 12 17.86 -13.10 -12.33
N LYS A 13 18.86 -13.59 -11.56
CA LYS A 13 18.90 -13.45 -10.08
C LYS A 13 18.73 -12.01 -9.58
N ASN A 14 19.18 -11.02 -10.35
CA ASN A 14 19.10 -9.59 -10.01
C ASN A 14 17.80 -8.92 -10.45
N ASN A 15 16.94 -9.60 -11.22
CA ASN A 15 15.65 -9.09 -11.68
C ASN A 15 14.63 -10.24 -11.81
N ARG A 16 14.44 -10.96 -10.70
CA ARG A 16 13.66 -12.18 -10.65
C ARG A 16 12.19 -11.82 -10.34
N HIS A 17 11.30 -12.23 -11.23
CA HIS A 17 9.85 -12.11 -11.07
C HIS A 17 9.28 -13.48 -10.69
N TYR A 18 8.26 -13.51 -9.83
CA TYR A 18 7.61 -14.76 -9.44
C TYR A 18 6.24 -14.85 -10.10
N ILE A 19 6.02 -15.94 -10.82
CA ILE A 19 4.76 -16.28 -11.48
C ILE A 19 4.08 -17.34 -10.64
N PHE A 20 2.91 -17.02 -10.11
CA PHE A 20 2.10 -17.93 -9.30
C PHE A 20 1.24 -18.80 -10.23
N SER A 21 0.98 -20.06 -9.84
CA SER A 21 0.08 -20.92 -10.62
C SER A 21 -1.38 -20.47 -10.48
N ASP A 22 -2.17 -20.73 -11.52
CA ASP A 22 -3.60 -20.38 -11.52
C ASP A 22 -4.36 -21.11 -10.40
N ASP A 23 -3.99 -22.36 -10.08
CA ASP A 23 -4.57 -23.10 -8.95
C ASP A 23 -4.30 -22.42 -7.60
N LEU A 24 -3.09 -21.88 -7.41
CA LEU A 24 -2.74 -21.16 -6.18
C LEU A 24 -3.52 -19.85 -6.10
N LEU A 25 -3.59 -19.09 -7.20
CA LEU A 25 -4.37 -17.86 -7.29
C LEU A 25 -5.87 -18.12 -7.05
N GLY A 26 -6.42 -19.18 -7.64
CA GLY A 26 -7.81 -19.61 -7.46
C GLY A 26 -8.12 -20.04 -6.01
N SER A 27 -7.20 -20.76 -5.36
CA SER A 27 -7.36 -21.12 -3.94
C SER A 27 -7.31 -19.90 -3.02
N LEU A 28 -6.49 -18.90 -3.34
CA LEU A 28 -6.43 -17.63 -2.61
C LEU A 28 -7.74 -16.86 -2.78
N GLN A 29 -8.27 -16.79 -4.01
CA GLN A 29 -9.57 -16.16 -4.28
C GLN A 29 -10.71 -16.83 -3.51
N ALA A 30 -10.74 -18.17 -3.46
CA ALA A 30 -11.75 -18.90 -2.71
C ALA A 30 -11.67 -18.62 -1.19
N SER A 31 -10.45 -18.51 -0.66
CA SER A 31 -10.23 -18.13 0.75
C SER A 31 -10.68 -16.69 1.03
N ILE A 32 -10.35 -15.75 0.14
CA ILE A 32 -10.73 -14.33 0.27
C ILE A 32 -12.26 -14.15 0.19
N LYS A 33 -12.96 -14.95 -0.63
CA LYS A 33 -14.43 -14.96 -0.68
C LYS A 33 -15.09 -15.62 0.53
N GLY A 34 -14.37 -16.48 1.25
CA GLY A 34 -14.85 -17.16 2.46
C GLY A 34 -14.82 -16.29 3.71
N ASP A 35 -13.86 -15.37 3.79
CA ASP A 35 -13.85 -14.31 4.78
C ASP A 35 -14.74 -13.16 4.27
N ASN A 36 -15.68 -12.65 5.07
CA ASN A 36 -16.48 -11.45 4.76
C ASN A 36 -15.61 -10.17 4.76
N TYR A 37 -14.46 -10.20 4.10
CA TYR A 37 -13.51 -9.10 4.04
C TYR A 37 -13.94 -8.14 2.91
N ASP A 38 -14.58 -7.04 3.30
CA ASP A 38 -15.00 -6.00 2.36
C ASP A 38 -13.80 -5.18 1.88
N LEU A 39 -13.12 -5.71 0.86
CA LEU A 39 -11.99 -5.05 0.20
C LEU A 39 -12.35 -3.67 -0.36
N ALA A 40 -13.62 -3.44 -0.73
CA ALA A 40 -14.06 -2.13 -1.22
C ALA A 40 -14.20 -1.11 -0.09
N SER A 41 -14.64 -1.54 1.10
CA SER A 41 -14.60 -0.70 2.29
C SER A 41 -13.17 -0.39 2.73
N GLU A 42 -12.29 -1.39 2.75
CA GLU A 42 -10.86 -1.21 3.08
C GLU A 42 -10.20 -0.21 2.11
N LEU A 43 -10.45 -0.37 0.80
CA LEU A 43 -9.92 0.54 -0.22
C LEU A 43 -10.38 1.98 0.02
N ARG A 44 -11.67 2.21 0.28
CA ARG A 44 -12.22 3.54 0.58
C ARG A 44 -11.59 4.14 1.84
N SER A 45 -11.41 3.34 2.90
CA SER A 45 -10.78 3.80 4.14
C SER A 45 -9.32 4.21 3.91
N LEU A 46 -8.56 3.45 3.13
CA LEU A 46 -7.18 3.80 2.79
C LEU A 46 -7.09 5.07 1.92
N GLU A 47 -8.02 5.27 0.99
CA GLU A 47 -8.11 6.49 0.18
C GLU A 47 -8.44 7.73 1.02
N GLU A 48 -9.35 7.59 1.99
CA GLU A 48 -9.67 8.64 2.95
C GLU A 48 -8.47 8.99 3.83
N GLU A 49 -7.77 7.98 4.36
CA GLU A 49 -6.55 8.20 5.15
C GLU A 49 -5.45 8.90 4.32
N LEU A 50 -5.31 8.53 3.05
CA LEU A 50 -4.38 9.18 2.13
C LEU A 50 -4.74 10.66 1.91
N LEU A 51 -6.03 10.96 1.74
CA LEU A 51 -6.52 12.33 1.57
C LEU A 51 -6.21 13.18 2.82
N LEU A 52 -6.52 12.67 4.01
CA LEU A 52 -6.23 13.34 5.28
C LEU A 52 -4.73 13.59 5.45
N THR A 53 -3.89 12.60 5.17
CA THR A 53 -2.42 12.73 5.28
C THR A 53 -1.87 13.80 4.31
N ARG A 54 -2.50 14.00 3.14
CA ARG A 54 -2.12 15.09 2.22
C ARG A 54 -2.47 16.47 2.79
N TYR A 55 -3.62 16.60 3.44
CA TYR A 55 -3.99 17.85 4.13
C TYR A 55 -3.05 18.16 5.29
N GLU A 56 -2.66 17.16 6.09
CA GLU A 56 -1.64 17.33 7.14
C GLU A 56 -0.32 17.87 6.57
N LEU A 57 0.13 17.30 5.45
CA LEU A 57 1.38 17.69 4.81
C LEU A 57 1.34 19.13 4.27
N GLN A 58 0.19 19.57 3.76
CA GLN A 58 -0.04 20.97 3.40
C GLN A 58 -0.01 21.87 4.64
N ALA A 59 -0.73 21.50 5.71
CA ALA A 59 -0.75 22.27 6.96
C ALA A 59 0.66 22.45 7.55
N TYR A 60 1.51 21.42 7.50
CA TYR A 60 2.90 21.53 7.95
C TYR A 60 3.72 22.54 7.13
N ARG A 61 3.48 22.66 5.83
CA ARG A 61 4.15 23.70 5.01
C ARG A 61 3.69 25.09 5.42
N GLU A 62 2.39 25.29 5.58
CA GLU A 62 1.82 26.57 6.01
C GLU A 62 2.31 26.97 7.42
N ILE A 63 2.43 26.00 8.33
CA ILE A 63 2.96 26.25 9.68
C ILE A 63 4.45 26.60 9.61
N LEU A 64 5.24 25.98 8.72
CA LEU A 64 6.66 26.31 8.56
C LEU A 64 6.87 27.75 8.12
N GLU A 65 6.00 28.27 7.24
CA GLU A 65 6.03 29.67 6.82
C GLU A 65 5.72 30.62 7.98
N LYS A 66 4.81 30.23 8.88
CA LYS A 66 4.40 31.04 10.04
C LYS A 66 5.34 30.94 11.25
N LEU A 67 5.97 29.78 11.45
CA LEU A 67 6.80 29.46 12.61
C LEU A 67 8.16 28.86 12.20
N PRO A 68 9.01 29.63 11.48
CA PRO A 68 10.29 29.14 10.98
C PRO A 68 11.24 28.70 12.11
N GLN A 69 11.10 29.23 13.32
CA GLN A 69 11.87 28.83 14.50
C GLN A 69 11.63 27.35 14.92
N GLU A 70 10.49 26.77 14.57
CA GLU A 70 10.15 25.36 14.85
C GLU A 70 10.51 24.43 13.67
N LYS A 71 11.32 24.91 12.70
CA LYS A 71 11.66 24.21 11.45
C LYS A 71 12.03 22.75 11.65
N GLN A 72 12.83 22.43 12.67
CA GLN A 72 13.31 21.07 12.88
C GLN A 72 12.16 20.09 13.21
N LYS A 73 11.24 20.51 14.08
CA LYS A 73 10.06 19.71 14.44
C LYS A 73 9.11 19.57 13.25
N ILE A 74 8.85 20.68 12.55
CA ILE A 74 7.93 20.68 11.39
C ILE A 74 8.49 19.84 10.24
N THR A 75 9.80 19.88 10.01
CA THR A 75 10.47 19.04 8.99
C THR A 75 10.35 17.55 9.34
N CYS A 76 10.46 17.19 10.63
CA CYS A 76 10.26 15.81 11.09
C CYS A 76 8.83 15.34 10.82
N LEU A 77 7.82 16.17 11.15
CA LEU A 77 6.42 15.88 10.86
C LEU A 77 6.17 15.71 9.35
N HIS A 78 6.74 16.61 8.54
CA HIS A 78 6.64 16.55 7.07
C HIS A 78 7.23 15.25 6.50
N LYS A 79 8.40 14.83 6.99
CA LYS A 79 9.04 13.57 6.59
C LYS A 79 8.18 12.36 6.95
N ASN A 80 7.66 12.32 8.17
CA ASN A 80 6.81 11.20 8.64
C ASN A 80 5.52 11.10 7.81
N ALA A 81 4.85 12.22 7.53
CA ALA A 81 3.66 12.23 6.69
C ALA A 81 3.98 11.80 5.24
N SER A 82 5.12 12.22 4.69
CA SER A 82 5.58 11.80 3.37
C SER A 82 5.82 10.29 3.28
N GLU A 83 6.47 9.69 4.29
CA GLU A 83 6.66 8.24 4.38
C GLU A 83 5.32 7.50 4.51
N LYS A 84 4.38 8.05 5.29
CA LYS A 84 3.03 7.50 5.43
C LYS A 84 2.29 7.48 4.09
N ILE A 85 2.33 8.57 3.31
CA ILE A 85 1.77 8.63 1.95
C ILE A 85 2.35 7.52 1.07
N TYR A 86 3.66 7.30 1.10
CA TYR A 86 4.29 6.24 0.31
C TYR A 86 3.75 4.85 0.68
N ARG A 87 3.64 4.56 1.99
CA ARG A 87 3.08 3.29 2.48
C ARG A 87 1.61 3.13 2.09
N LEU A 88 0.80 4.17 2.23
CA LEU A 88 -0.62 4.16 1.87
C LEU A 88 -0.81 3.90 0.38
N ASN A 89 -0.04 4.56 -0.49
CA ASN A 89 -0.08 4.30 -1.93
C ASN A 89 0.28 2.84 -2.27
N GLY A 90 1.26 2.26 -1.57
CA GLY A 90 1.60 0.84 -1.72
C GLY A 90 0.45 -0.09 -1.34
N LYS A 91 -0.20 0.18 -0.19
CA LYS A 91 -1.38 -0.57 0.27
C LYS A 91 -2.55 -0.45 -0.69
N ILE A 92 -2.90 0.77 -1.09
CA ILE A 92 -3.98 1.05 -2.05
C ILE A 92 -3.75 0.28 -3.34
N ARG A 93 -2.53 0.27 -3.88
CA ARG A 93 -2.21 -0.50 -5.09
C ARG A 93 -2.47 -1.99 -4.91
N ALA A 94 -2.03 -2.57 -3.80
CA ALA A 94 -2.23 -3.99 -3.52
C ALA A 94 -3.71 -4.35 -3.35
N VAL A 95 -4.46 -3.58 -2.55
CA VAL A 95 -5.90 -3.82 -2.33
C VAL A 95 -6.69 -3.58 -3.61
N SER A 96 -6.38 -2.53 -4.37
CA SER A 96 -7.02 -2.23 -5.65
C SER A 96 -6.83 -3.35 -6.67
N GLN A 97 -5.66 -3.99 -6.71
CA GLN A 97 -5.44 -5.18 -7.53
C GLN A 97 -6.34 -6.35 -7.09
N LEU A 98 -6.50 -6.57 -5.79
CA LEU A 98 -7.37 -7.63 -5.27
C LEU A 98 -8.87 -7.35 -5.52
N VAL A 99 -9.29 -6.08 -5.54
CA VAL A 99 -10.68 -5.67 -5.87
C VAL A 99 -10.98 -5.85 -7.37
N MET A 100 -9.99 -5.59 -8.23
CA MET A 100 -10.15 -5.68 -9.69
C MET A 100 -9.96 -7.09 -10.27
N MET A 101 -9.51 -8.06 -9.47
CA MET A 101 -9.37 -9.48 -9.84
C MET A 101 -10.65 -10.26 -9.64
#